data_AF-A0AAV9ZIH7-F1
#
_entry.id   AF-A0AAV9ZIH7-F1
#
_cell.length_a   1.000
_cell.length_b   1.000
_cell.length_c   1.000
_cell.angle_alpha   90.00
_cell.angle_beta   90.00
_cell.angle_gamma   90.00
#
_symmetry.space_group_name_H-M   'P 1'
#
loop_
_entity.id
_entity.type
_entity.pdbx_description
1 polymer ?
#
loop_
_entity_poly.entity_id
_entity_poly.type
_entity_poly.pdbx_seq_one_letter_code
_entity_poly.pdbx_strand_id
1 'polypeptide(L)'
;MTAFHQHEFTHRDLHPDSPPSSPRAGSSTFPGSFSDPIPIDPALLSPKRRRDPASDPDMFTPTKRMRFLGVGLANTSSGGFLVSKTKASALQISKVSAPVFERIPDEIEAPDWSILDQQNSLENLPRSALEEHCKNLQLQLCRSKQLDVAREAISVGQNAQLIVQNMTMNQLQKALHEKEKGKKSDRTLMFPGGKGRHLTADEVIAQKLAMEEAKQKEEVEKAAKKTRKEVKKAEKAEIEERWKKMLAVHAAAVEAWEVQRARLREAGTRAKDLPKKPRRPLKPKPKPADDVSDDDDNESGSDEEE
;
A
#
# COMPACT_ATOMS: atom_id res chain seq x y z
N MET A 1 -9.90 -42.59 -12.03
CA MET A 1 -10.82 -41.68 -12.74
C MET A 1 -10.03 -40.42 -13.10
N THR A 2 -9.03 -40.49 -13.98
CA THR A 2 -9.11 -40.25 -15.44
C THR A 2 -9.90 -39.00 -15.84
N ALA A 3 -9.20 -37.88 -16.06
CA ALA A 3 -9.34 -36.99 -17.23
C ALA A 3 -8.63 -35.64 -17.00
N PHE A 4 -7.32 -35.58 -17.22
CA PHE A 4 -6.67 -34.31 -17.59
C PHE A 4 -6.47 -34.34 -19.10
N HIS A 5 -7.30 -33.57 -19.79
CA HIS A 5 -7.15 -33.34 -21.23
C HIS A 5 -5.89 -32.52 -21.46
N GLN A 6 -5.05 -33.00 -22.36
CA GLN A 6 -3.93 -32.27 -22.94
C GLN A 6 -4.50 -31.03 -23.64
N HIS A 7 -4.22 -29.84 -23.11
CA HIS A 7 -4.40 -28.61 -23.87
C HIS A 7 -3.14 -28.40 -24.72
N GLU A 8 -3.20 -28.88 -25.97
CA GLU A 8 -2.29 -28.40 -26.99
C GLU A 8 -2.58 -26.93 -27.25
N PHE A 9 -1.54 -26.10 -27.10
CA PHE A 9 -1.58 -24.69 -27.40
C PHE A 9 -1.71 -24.54 -28.91
N THR A 10 -2.92 -24.26 -29.41
CA THR A 10 -3.13 -24.00 -30.83
C THR A 10 -2.26 -22.82 -31.26
N HIS A 11 -1.27 -23.15 -32.07
CA HIS A 11 -0.45 -22.25 -32.85
C HIS A 11 -1.38 -21.30 -33.61
N ARG A 12 -1.28 -19.99 -33.37
CA ARG A 12 -2.05 -19.01 -34.14
C ARG A 12 -1.69 -19.15 -35.61
N ASP A 13 -2.73 -19.29 -36.42
CA ASP A 13 -2.70 -19.25 -37.87
C ASP A 13 -1.91 -18.03 -38.38
N LEU A 14 -0.72 -18.31 -38.92
CA LEU A 14 0.00 -17.36 -39.76
C LEU A 14 -0.59 -17.47 -41.16
N HIS A 15 -1.37 -16.46 -41.54
CA HIS A 15 -1.90 -16.29 -42.89
C HIS A 15 -0.74 -16.10 -43.88
N PRO A 16 -0.62 -16.91 -44.97
CA PRO A 16 0.54 -16.91 -45.85
C PRO A 16 0.72 -15.65 -46.72
N ASP A 17 -0.28 -14.76 -46.78
CA ASP A 17 -0.25 -13.56 -47.64
C ASP A 17 -0.13 -12.22 -46.90
N SER A 18 0.40 -12.20 -45.68
CA SER A 18 0.70 -10.92 -45.01
C SER A 18 2.01 -10.33 -45.56
N PRO A 19 2.02 -9.11 -46.14
CA PRO A 19 3.25 -8.48 -46.60
C PRO A 19 4.21 -8.26 -45.41
N PRO A 20 5.54 -8.30 -45.62
CA PRO A 20 6.51 -8.13 -44.54
C PRO A 20 6.52 -6.67 -44.08
N SER A 21 5.60 -6.28 -43.19
CA SER A 21 5.62 -4.99 -42.52
C SER A 21 6.32 -5.13 -41.16
N SER A 22 7.64 -5.31 -41.21
CA SER A 22 8.50 -4.94 -40.08
C SER A 22 8.78 -3.44 -40.20
N PRO A 23 8.20 -2.56 -39.35
CA PRO A 23 8.74 -1.23 -39.22
C PRO A 23 10.13 -1.39 -38.60
N ARG A 24 11.16 -1.28 -39.44
CA ARG A 24 12.54 -1.14 -39.00
C ARG A 24 12.59 0.10 -38.11
N ALA A 25 12.74 -0.10 -36.81
CA ALA A 25 12.94 0.99 -35.86
C ALA A 25 14.18 1.77 -36.31
N GLY A 26 13.97 2.95 -36.88
CA GLY A 26 15.04 3.86 -37.26
C GLY A 26 15.81 4.28 -36.00
N SER A 27 17.13 4.35 -36.12
CA SER A 27 17.98 4.93 -35.08
C SER A 27 17.49 6.35 -34.78
N SER A 28 17.00 6.56 -33.55
CA SER A 28 16.67 7.88 -33.05
C SER A 28 17.96 8.69 -32.86
N THR A 29 18.39 9.40 -33.90
CA THR A 29 19.39 10.45 -33.80
C THR A 29 18.75 11.68 -33.16
N PHE A 30 18.80 11.74 -31.83
CA PHE A 30 18.53 12.98 -31.10
C PHE A 30 19.72 13.94 -31.33
N PRO A 31 19.50 15.16 -31.83
CA PRO A 31 20.57 16.13 -32.03
C PRO A 31 21.02 16.64 -30.65
N GLY A 32 22.22 16.25 -30.22
CA GLY A 32 22.81 16.74 -28.97
C GLY A 32 23.78 15.79 -28.26
N SER A 33 23.92 14.53 -28.69
CA SER A 33 24.87 13.59 -28.06
C SER A 33 26.21 13.59 -28.82
N PHE A 34 27.04 14.60 -28.57
CA PHE A 34 28.47 14.53 -28.89
C PHE A 34 29.17 13.80 -27.74
N SER A 35 29.49 12.54 -27.95
CA SER A 35 30.47 11.84 -27.13
C SER A 35 31.34 11.01 -28.07
N ASP A 36 32.59 11.45 -28.23
CA ASP A 36 33.63 10.69 -28.91
C ASP A 36 33.76 9.29 -28.29
N PRO A 37 33.98 8.24 -29.09
CA PRO A 37 34.19 6.90 -28.58
C PRO A 37 35.57 6.83 -27.91
N ILE A 38 35.59 6.92 -26.58
CA ILE A 38 36.76 6.56 -25.78
C ILE A 38 36.90 5.02 -25.85
N PRO A 39 38.08 4.46 -26.20
CA PRO A 39 38.33 3.03 -26.10
C PRO A 39 38.32 2.64 -24.62
N ILE A 40 37.24 1.99 -24.17
CA ILE A 40 37.14 1.49 -22.80
C ILE A 40 37.65 0.05 -22.79
N ASP A 41 38.75 -0.15 -22.08
CA ASP A 41 39.41 -1.42 -21.81
C ASP A 41 38.47 -2.34 -20.98
N PRO A 42 38.08 -3.53 -21.47
CA PRO A 42 37.02 -4.35 -20.85
C PRO A 42 37.43 -5.06 -19.55
N ALA A 43 38.64 -4.84 -19.02
CA ALA A 43 39.18 -5.69 -17.96
C ALA A 43 38.94 -5.25 -16.51
N LEU A 44 38.36 -4.06 -16.22
CA LEU A 44 38.34 -3.52 -14.84
C LEU A 44 37.01 -2.91 -14.35
N LEU A 45 35.87 -3.22 -14.96
CA LEU A 45 34.58 -2.78 -14.45
C LEU A 45 33.96 -3.84 -13.53
N SER A 46 34.32 -3.77 -12.25
CA SER A 46 33.54 -4.40 -11.20
C SER A 46 32.10 -3.83 -11.26
N PRO A 47 31.06 -4.69 -11.26
CA PRO A 47 29.69 -4.24 -11.42
C PRO A 47 29.28 -3.43 -10.19
N LYS A 48 29.30 -2.10 -10.32
CA LYS A 48 28.61 -1.21 -9.38
C LYS A 48 27.15 -1.62 -9.38
N ARG A 49 26.75 -2.35 -8.34
CA ARG A 49 25.33 -2.65 -8.05
C ARG A 49 24.60 -1.31 -8.01
N ARG A 50 23.92 -0.96 -9.10
CA ARG A 50 22.98 0.16 -9.11
C ARG A 50 21.94 -0.19 -8.06
N ARG A 51 21.98 0.54 -6.95
CA ARG A 51 20.95 0.48 -5.92
C ARG A 51 19.63 0.77 -6.62
N ASP A 52 18.68 -0.14 -6.52
CA ASP A 52 17.36 0.07 -7.10
C ASP A 52 16.74 1.31 -6.44
N PRO A 53 16.49 2.39 -7.18
CA PRO A 53 15.86 3.58 -6.62
C PRO A 53 14.43 3.30 -6.09
N ALA A 54 13.84 2.13 -6.41
CA ALA A 54 12.59 1.68 -5.81
C ALA A 54 12.71 1.22 -4.34
N SER A 55 13.93 0.99 -3.83
CA SER A 55 14.15 0.55 -2.44
C SER A 55 14.18 1.68 -1.41
N ASP A 56 14.07 2.94 -1.81
CA ASP A 56 14.19 4.09 -0.91
C ASP A 56 12.82 4.49 -0.29
N PRO A 57 12.60 4.25 1.02
CA PRO A 57 11.29 4.41 1.65
C PRO A 57 10.81 5.86 1.78
N ASP A 58 11.68 6.85 1.55
CA ASP A 58 11.33 8.28 1.66
C ASP A 58 10.80 8.91 0.35
N MET A 59 10.80 8.17 -0.76
CA MET A 59 10.42 8.72 -2.08
C MET A 59 8.93 8.54 -2.47
N PHE A 60 8.03 8.39 -1.51
CA PHE A 60 6.62 8.05 -1.70
C PHE A 60 5.71 9.24 -2.12
N THR A 61 5.97 9.88 -3.26
CA THR A 61 4.86 10.52 -3.98
C THR A 61 4.42 9.62 -5.13
N PRO A 62 3.11 9.36 -5.32
CA PRO A 62 2.60 8.50 -6.39
C PRO A 62 3.15 8.87 -7.77
N THR A 63 3.35 10.17 -8.02
CA THR A 63 3.92 10.71 -9.25
C THR A 63 5.37 10.27 -9.48
N LYS A 64 6.22 10.28 -8.44
CA LYS A 64 7.62 9.83 -8.54
C LYS A 64 7.69 8.32 -8.80
N ARG A 65 6.86 7.54 -8.11
CA ARG A 65 6.75 6.08 -8.32
C ARG A 65 6.39 5.73 -9.75
N MET A 66 5.39 6.39 -10.35
CA MET A 66 5.07 6.17 -11.76
C MET A 66 6.24 6.51 -12.69
N ARG A 67 7.00 7.57 -12.39
CA ARG A 67 8.14 7.98 -13.22
C ARG A 67 9.26 6.94 -13.19
N PHE A 68 9.59 6.40 -12.02
CA PHE A 68 10.58 5.32 -11.88
C PHE A 68 10.11 4.02 -12.54
N LEU A 69 8.83 3.66 -12.38
CA LEU A 69 8.26 2.50 -13.07
C LEU A 69 8.35 2.66 -14.58
N GLY A 70 8.04 3.85 -15.11
CA GLY A 70 8.22 4.15 -16.53
C GLY A 70 9.66 4.03 -17.01
N VAL A 71 10.63 4.50 -16.22
CA VAL A 71 12.07 4.36 -16.53
C VAL A 71 12.53 2.90 -16.47
N GLY A 72 12.06 2.14 -15.49
CA GLY A 72 12.37 0.71 -15.37
C GLY A 72 11.83 -0.08 -16.56
N LEU A 73 10.58 0.16 -16.94
CA LEU A 73 9.96 -0.45 -18.12
C LEU A 73 10.63 -0.03 -19.43
N ALA A 74 11.13 1.21 -19.53
CA ALA A 74 11.87 1.67 -20.72
C ALA A 74 13.25 0.99 -20.86
N ASN A 75 13.85 0.55 -19.75
CA ASN A 75 15.18 -0.07 -19.73
C ASN A 75 15.16 -1.60 -19.90
N THR A 76 14.00 -2.25 -19.94
CA THR A 76 13.94 -3.68 -20.22
C THR A 76 14.28 -3.94 -21.70
N SER A 77 15.11 -4.95 -21.96
CA SER A 77 15.52 -5.36 -23.32
C SER A 77 14.37 -5.86 -24.21
N SER A 78 13.16 -6.02 -23.65
CA SER A 78 12.00 -6.64 -24.29
C SER A 78 11.22 -5.74 -25.27
N GLY A 79 11.66 -4.52 -25.56
CA GLY A 79 10.91 -3.60 -26.44
C GLY A 79 9.76 -2.88 -25.71
N GLY A 80 9.47 -1.66 -26.14
CA GLY A 80 8.66 -0.68 -25.39
C GLY A 80 7.26 -1.17 -24.99
N PHE A 81 6.96 -1.07 -23.70
CA PHE A 81 5.60 -1.27 -23.19
C PHE A 81 4.74 -0.06 -23.49
N LEU A 82 3.68 -0.26 -24.28
CA LEU A 82 2.69 0.77 -24.56
C LEU A 82 1.74 0.90 -23.36
N VAL A 83 2.07 1.77 -22.42
CA VAL A 83 1.18 2.11 -21.29
C VAL A 83 0.06 3.01 -21.80
N SER A 84 -0.97 2.40 -22.40
CA SER A 84 -2.17 3.14 -22.78
C SER A 84 -2.93 3.56 -21.52
N LYS A 85 -3.30 4.84 -21.41
CA LYS A 85 -4.22 5.35 -20.35
C LYS A 85 -5.66 4.96 -20.65
N THR A 86 -5.90 3.74 -21.13
CA THR A 86 -7.25 3.27 -21.35
C THR A 86 -7.91 3.10 -19.99
N LYS A 87 -9.05 3.77 -19.79
CA LYS A 87 -9.88 3.56 -18.60
C LYS A 87 -10.25 2.09 -18.61
N ALA A 88 -9.88 1.35 -17.56
CA ALA A 88 -10.24 -0.06 -17.43
C ALA A 88 -11.76 -0.16 -17.59
N SER A 89 -12.19 -0.85 -18.65
CA SER A 89 -13.62 -0.98 -18.91
C SER A 89 -14.20 -1.90 -17.84
N ALA A 90 -15.48 -1.71 -17.48
CA ALA A 90 -16.13 -2.55 -16.46
C ALA A 90 -16.01 -4.05 -16.75
N LEU A 91 -15.98 -4.43 -18.05
CA LEU A 91 -15.79 -5.80 -18.52
C LEU A 91 -14.37 -6.36 -18.27
N GLN A 92 -13.36 -5.50 -18.19
CA GLN A 92 -12.00 -5.92 -17.81
C GLN A 92 -11.89 -6.12 -16.31
N ILE A 93 -12.56 -5.28 -15.52
CA ILE A 93 -12.51 -5.37 -14.06
C ILE A 93 -13.40 -6.51 -13.54
N SER A 94 -14.48 -6.86 -14.25
CA SER A 94 -15.26 -8.07 -13.93
C SER A 94 -14.50 -9.38 -14.18
N LYS A 95 -13.32 -9.32 -14.80
CA LYS A 95 -12.41 -10.46 -15.00
C LYS A 95 -11.28 -10.50 -13.96
N VAL A 96 -11.44 -9.87 -12.80
CA VAL A 96 -10.52 -10.09 -11.68
C VAL A 96 -10.51 -11.60 -11.40
N SER A 97 -9.35 -12.22 -11.66
CA SER A 97 -9.17 -13.65 -11.46
C SER A 97 -9.54 -14.00 -10.02
N ALA A 98 -10.22 -15.14 -9.84
CA ALA A 98 -10.45 -15.69 -8.51
C ALA A 98 -9.11 -15.77 -7.75
N PRO A 99 -9.10 -15.49 -6.43
CA PRO A 99 -7.88 -15.58 -5.63
C PRO A 99 -7.29 -16.97 -5.79
N VAL A 100 -6.01 -17.02 -6.14
CA VAL A 100 -5.30 -18.29 -6.34
C VAL A 100 -4.78 -18.71 -4.98
N PHE A 101 -5.43 -19.69 -4.37
CA PHE A 101 -4.93 -20.33 -3.16
C PHE A 101 -3.76 -21.24 -3.55
N GLU A 102 -2.56 -20.67 -3.54
CA GLU A 102 -1.33 -21.44 -3.65
C GLU A 102 -1.27 -22.44 -2.50
N ARG A 103 -1.07 -23.72 -2.86
CA ARG A 103 -0.84 -24.80 -1.92
C ARG A 103 0.66 -24.95 -1.73
N ILE A 104 1.04 -25.44 -0.55
CA ILE A 104 2.42 -25.86 -0.32
C ILE A 104 2.75 -26.93 -1.38
N PRO A 105 3.86 -26.80 -2.12
CA PRO A 105 4.22 -27.79 -3.12
C PRO A 105 4.34 -29.19 -2.50
N ASP A 106 3.78 -30.19 -3.17
CA ASP A 106 3.78 -31.58 -2.69
C ASP A 106 5.21 -32.17 -2.61
N GLU A 107 6.20 -31.51 -3.23
CA GLU A 107 7.61 -31.91 -3.13
C GLU A 107 8.20 -31.68 -1.73
N ILE A 108 7.63 -30.79 -0.91
CA ILE A 108 8.14 -30.53 0.43
C ILE A 108 7.47 -31.47 1.43
N GLU A 109 8.17 -32.55 1.77
CA GLU A 109 7.73 -33.50 2.79
C GLU A 109 7.47 -32.81 4.14
N ALA A 110 6.35 -33.18 4.77
CA ALA A 110 6.04 -32.73 6.13
C ALA A 110 7.09 -33.25 7.12
N PRO A 111 7.57 -32.42 8.07
CA PRO A 111 8.47 -32.85 9.12
C PRO A 111 7.78 -33.91 9.99
N ASP A 112 8.52 -34.97 10.27
CA ASP A 112 8.07 -35.98 11.21
C ASP A 112 8.32 -35.50 12.64
N TRP A 113 7.25 -35.00 13.29
CA TRP A 113 7.31 -34.53 14.66
C TRP A 113 7.29 -35.65 15.71
N SER A 114 6.98 -36.89 15.31
CA SER A 114 6.96 -38.03 16.23
C SER A 114 8.33 -38.36 16.83
N ILE A 115 9.40 -37.86 16.20
CA ILE A 115 10.77 -37.97 16.72
C ILE A 115 10.95 -37.29 18.09
N LEU A 116 10.14 -36.27 18.40
CA LEU A 116 10.19 -35.57 19.68
C LEU A 116 9.59 -36.41 20.81
N ASP A 117 8.66 -37.31 20.50
CA ASP A 117 8.01 -38.18 21.49
C ASP A 117 8.94 -39.30 21.99
N GLN A 118 10.04 -39.56 21.27
CA GLN A 118 11.00 -40.63 21.59
C GLN A 118 12.02 -40.23 22.68
N GLN A 119 11.93 -39.03 23.26
CA GLN A 119 12.91 -38.51 24.21
C GLN A 119 13.12 -39.39 25.45
N ASN A 120 12.07 -40.07 25.92
CA ASN A 120 12.12 -40.93 27.12
C ASN A 120 13.03 -42.17 26.95
N SER A 121 13.42 -42.50 25.72
CA SER A 121 14.26 -43.66 25.42
C SER A 121 15.76 -43.33 25.30
N LEU A 122 16.12 -42.04 25.24
CA LEU A 122 17.46 -41.55 24.90
C LEU A 122 18.54 -41.91 25.92
N GLU A 123 18.18 -42.10 27.20
CA GLU A 123 19.14 -42.32 28.29
C GLU A 123 19.90 -43.65 28.18
N ASN A 124 19.33 -44.65 27.51
CA ASN A 124 19.91 -46.00 27.40
C ASN A 124 20.40 -46.33 25.97
N LEU A 125 20.39 -45.36 25.05
CA LEU A 125 20.81 -45.60 23.66
C LEU A 125 22.34 -45.62 23.54
N PRO A 126 22.92 -46.54 22.75
CA PRO A 126 24.34 -46.51 22.43
C PRO A 126 24.69 -45.24 21.67
N ARG A 127 25.94 -44.78 21.81
CA ARG A 127 26.43 -43.54 21.19
C ARG A 127 26.13 -43.42 19.69
N SER A 128 26.27 -44.52 18.94
CA SER A 128 25.99 -44.53 17.50
C SER A 128 24.53 -44.19 17.17
N ALA A 129 23.59 -44.73 17.94
CA ALA A 129 22.17 -44.46 17.75
C ALA A 129 21.80 -43.03 18.15
N LEU A 130 22.49 -42.46 19.15
CA LEU A 130 22.34 -41.05 19.50
C LEU A 130 22.82 -40.13 18.36
N GLU A 131 23.93 -40.46 17.70
CA GLU A 131 24.43 -39.70 16.54
C GLU A 131 23.46 -39.76 15.36
N GLU A 132 22.85 -40.92 15.09
CA GLU A 132 21.79 -41.07 14.07
C GLU A 132 20.54 -40.26 14.42
N HIS A 133 20.10 -40.29 15.68
CA HIS A 133 18.97 -39.51 16.16
C HIS A 133 19.21 -37.99 15.99
N CYS A 134 20.41 -37.52 16.35
CA CYS A 134 20.81 -36.12 16.12
C CYS A 134 20.80 -35.73 14.64
N LYS A 135 21.29 -36.61 13.74
CA LYS A 135 21.24 -36.38 12.29
C LYS A 135 19.80 -36.30 11.78
N ASN A 136 18.92 -37.18 12.27
CA ASN A 136 17.51 -37.17 11.90
C ASN A 136 16.82 -35.89 12.39
N LEU A 137 17.03 -35.48 13.65
CA LEU A 137 16.55 -34.20 14.18
C LEU A 137 17.04 -33.00 13.34
N GLN A 138 18.31 -32.98 12.95
CA GLN A 138 18.86 -31.92 12.11
C GLN A 138 18.18 -31.88 10.73
N LEU A 139 17.90 -33.04 10.14
CA LEU A 139 17.17 -33.17 8.88
C LEU A 139 15.73 -32.68 9.02
N GLN A 140 14.99 -33.09 10.07
CA GLN A 140 13.63 -32.61 10.32
C GLN A 140 13.58 -31.10 10.55
N LEU A 141 14.56 -30.55 11.28
CA LEU A 141 14.68 -29.10 11.48
C LEU A 141 14.91 -28.38 10.14
N CYS A 142 15.78 -28.92 9.28
CA CYS A 142 16.01 -28.37 7.94
C CYS A 142 14.71 -28.35 7.11
N ARG A 143 13.94 -29.45 7.11
CA ARG A 143 12.63 -29.54 6.44
C ARG A 143 11.63 -28.53 6.98
N SER A 144 11.54 -28.39 8.31
CA SER A 144 10.63 -27.42 8.94
C SER A 144 10.95 -25.98 8.50
N LYS A 145 12.25 -25.63 8.43
CA LYS A 145 12.70 -24.33 7.92
C LYS A 145 12.31 -24.09 6.46
N GLN A 146 12.44 -25.12 5.61
CA GLN A 146 12.02 -25.01 4.21
C GLN A 146 10.52 -24.78 4.07
N LEU A 147 9.72 -25.49 4.86
CA LEU A 147 8.28 -25.28 4.90
C LEU A 147 7.89 -23.89 5.39
N ASP A 148 8.55 -23.39 6.44
CA ASP A 148 8.25 -22.05 6.96
C ASP A 148 8.54 -20.96 5.92
N VAL A 149 9.66 -21.08 5.20
CA VAL A 149 9.99 -20.17 4.08
C VAL A 149 8.95 -20.26 2.96
N ALA A 150 8.53 -21.47 2.58
CA ALA A 150 7.49 -21.66 1.56
C ALA A 150 6.14 -21.07 2.00
N ARG A 151 5.75 -21.26 3.26
CA ARG A 151 4.51 -20.71 3.85
C ARG A 151 4.54 -19.20 3.92
N GLU A 152 5.67 -18.61 4.30
CA GLU A 152 5.83 -17.16 4.34
C GLU A 152 5.71 -16.57 2.94
N ALA A 153 6.34 -17.18 1.93
CA ALA A 153 6.22 -16.76 0.54
C ALA A 153 4.75 -16.83 0.05
N ILE A 154 4.04 -17.91 0.32
CA ILE A 154 2.62 -18.08 -0.03
C ILE A 154 1.76 -17.02 0.68
N SER A 155 1.99 -16.77 1.97
CA SER A 155 1.26 -15.76 2.75
C SER A 155 1.48 -14.35 2.20
N VAL A 156 2.72 -14.00 1.84
CA VAL A 156 3.03 -12.72 1.19
C VAL A 156 2.31 -12.61 -0.15
N GLY A 157 2.30 -13.67 -0.97
CA GLY A 157 1.58 -13.73 -2.24
C GLY A 157 0.08 -13.51 -2.07
N GLN A 158 -0.55 -14.21 -1.12
CA GLN A 158 -1.98 -14.07 -0.81
C GLN A 158 -2.34 -12.66 -0.32
N ASN A 159 -1.52 -12.09 0.58
CA ASN A 159 -1.72 -10.72 1.05
C ASN A 159 -1.60 -9.70 -0.09
N ALA A 160 -0.64 -9.88 -0.99
CA ALA A 160 -0.48 -9.03 -2.16
C ALA A 160 -1.71 -9.11 -3.09
N GLN A 161 -2.25 -10.31 -3.33
CA GLN A 161 -3.49 -10.50 -4.10
C GLN A 161 -4.68 -9.76 -3.45
N LEU A 162 -4.84 -9.86 -2.13
CA LEU A 162 -5.91 -9.18 -1.41
C LEU A 162 -5.82 -7.65 -1.54
N ILE A 163 -4.62 -7.09 -1.45
CA ILE A 163 -4.39 -5.65 -1.64
C ILE A 163 -4.78 -5.23 -3.06
N VAL A 164 -4.38 -6.01 -4.08
CA VAL A 164 -4.74 -5.73 -5.48
C VAL A 164 -6.25 -5.78 -5.67
N GLN A 165 -6.93 -6.81 -5.14
CA GLN A 165 -8.38 -6.92 -5.21
C GLN A 165 -9.07 -5.71 -4.55
N ASN A 166 -8.65 -5.33 -3.34
CA ASN A 166 -9.17 -4.15 -2.66
C ASN A 166 -8.95 -2.85 -3.46
N MET A 167 -7.78 -2.69 -4.09
CA MET A 167 -7.51 -1.55 -4.96
C MET A 167 -8.45 -1.52 -6.16
N THR A 168 -8.70 -2.67 -6.80
CA THR A 168 -9.64 -2.76 -7.93
C THR A 168 -11.08 -2.48 -7.50
N MET A 169 -11.50 -2.97 -6.34
CA MET A 169 -12.84 -2.71 -5.79
C MET A 169 -13.04 -1.22 -5.49
N ASN A 170 -12.05 -0.57 -4.87
CA ASN A 170 -12.08 0.87 -4.64
C ASN A 170 -12.15 1.68 -5.95
N GLN A 171 -11.49 1.22 -7.02
CA GLN A 171 -11.59 1.86 -8.33
C GLN A 171 -12.97 1.68 -8.95
N LEU A 172 -13.57 0.50 -8.82
CA LEU A 172 -14.95 0.23 -9.25
C LEU A 172 -15.94 1.11 -8.51
N GLN A 173 -15.85 1.18 -7.18
CA GLN A 173 -16.71 2.03 -6.37
C GLN A 173 -16.58 3.49 -6.77
N LYS A 174 -15.37 4.00 -7.02
CA LYS A 174 -15.16 5.36 -7.52
C LYS A 174 -15.80 5.57 -8.90
N ALA A 175 -15.61 4.64 -9.82
CA ALA A 175 -16.19 4.74 -11.16
C ALA A 175 -17.72 4.63 -11.14
N LEU A 176 -18.27 3.81 -10.26
CA LEU A 176 -19.71 3.68 -10.03
C LEU A 176 -20.26 4.96 -9.41
N HIS A 177 -19.64 5.49 -8.36
CA HIS A 177 -20.01 6.78 -7.79
C HIS A 177 -19.88 7.94 -8.78
N GLU A 178 -18.87 7.97 -9.66
CA GLU A 178 -18.76 9.01 -10.69
C GLU A 178 -19.91 8.93 -11.71
N LYS A 179 -20.43 7.73 -11.97
CA LYS A 179 -21.59 7.51 -12.85
C LYS A 179 -22.92 7.83 -12.14
N GLU A 180 -23.08 7.42 -10.89
CA GLU A 180 -24.27 7.70 -10.07
C GLU A 180 -24.39 9.19 -9.77
N LYS A 181 -23.29 9.81 -9.31
CA LYS A 181 -23.18 11.27 -9.19
C LYS A 181 -22.95 11.94 -10.54
N GLY A 182 -23.28 11.24 -11.64
CA GLY A 182 -23.11 11.68 -13.02
C GLY A 182 -23.43 13.15 -13.10
N LYS A 183 -22.51 13.92 -13.72
CA LYS A 183 -22.48 15.39 -13.74
C LYS A 183 -23.84 15.94 -13.38
N LYS A 184 -24.05 16.38 -12.12
CA LYS A 184 -25.28 17.07 -11.69
C LYS A 184 -25.58 18.01 -12.83
N SER A 185 -26.53 17.65 -13.69
CA SER A 185 -26.55 18.28 -15.00
C SER A 185 -26.82 19.73 -14.68
N ASP A 186 -25.91 20.61 -15.06
CA ASP A 186 -26.06 22.06 -14.89
C ASP A 186 -27.26 22.59 -15.71
N ARG A 187 -28.00 21.66 -16.33
CA ARG A 187 -29.44 21.74 -16.55
C ARG A 187 -30.12 21.92 -15.20
N THR A 188 -30.10 23.17 -14.72
CA THR A 188 -30.88 23.69 -13.60
C THR A 188 -32.27 23.08 -13.71
N LEU A 189 -32.55 22.04 -12.93
CA LEU A 189 -33.91 21.57 -12.73
C LEU A 189 -34.58 22.75 -12.03
N MET A 190 -35.27 23.58 -12.81
CA MET A 190 -36.03 24.72 -12.28
C MET A 190 -37.08 24.26 -11.26
N PHE A 191 -37.38 22.95 -11.23
CA PHE A 191 -38.34 22.33 -10.33
C PHE A 191 -37.69 21.12 -9.62
N PRO A 192 -37.58 21.12 -8.28
CA PRO A 192 -37.25 19.92 -7.53
C PRO A 192 -38.35 18.87 -7.76
N GLY A 193 -37.96 17.64 -8.06
CA GLY A 193 -38.88 16.52 -8.35
C GLY A 193 -39.24 16.30 -9.82
N GLY A 194 -38.67 17.05 -10.77
CA GLY A 194 -38.70 16.72 -12.21
C GLY A 194 -40.07 16.74 -12.93
N LYS A 195 -41.16 17.02 -12.22
CA LYS A 195 -42.52 17.11 -12.78
C LYS A 195 -42.79 18.51 -13.31
N GLY A 196 -43.21 18.63 -14.57
CA GLY A 196 -43.62 19.92 -15.13
C GLY A 196 -44.83 20.47 -14.39
N ARG A 197 -44.68 21.61 -13.71
CA ARG A 197 -45.77 22.32 -13.04
C ARG A 197 -46.07 23.60 -13.81
N HIS A 198 -47.35 23.91 -13.98
CA HIS A 198 -47.76 25.24 -14.39
C HIS A 198 -47.63 26.15 -13.18
N LEU A 199 -46.61 26.99 -13.17
CA LEU A 199 -46.42 28.01 -12.13
C LEU A 199 -46.84 29.38 -12.66
N THR A 200 -47.45 30.13 -11.76
CA THR A 200 -47.74 31.55 -11.94
C THR A 200 -46.45 32.37 -11.83
N ALA A 201 -46.41 33.57 -12.40
CA ALA A 201 -45.19 34.40 -12.44
C ALA A 201 -44.56 34.63 -11.06
N ASP A 202 -45.38 34.85 -10.04
CA ASP A 202 -44.93 35.09 -8.66
C ASP A 202 -44.31 33.84 -8.01
N GLU A 203 -44.84 32.66 -8.33
CA GLU A 203 -44.34 31.38 -7.81
C GLU A 203 -42.96 31.05 -8.39
N VAL A 204 -42.72 31.37 -9.67
CA VAL A 204 -41.41 31.19 -10.31
C VAL A 204 -40.36 32.09 -9.64
N ILE A 205 -40.72 33.34 -9.29
CA ILE A 205 -39.81 34.29 -8.64
C ILE A 205 -39.47 33.79 -7.22
N ALA A 206 -40.48 33.43 -6.43
CA ALA A 206 -40.28 32.90 -5.08
C ALA A 206 -39.40 31.65 -5.08
N GLN A 207 -39.60 30.75 -6.05
CA GLN A 207 -38.82 29.51 -6.15
C GLN A 207 -37.36 29.77 -6.55
N LYS A 208 -37.10 30.72 -7.45
CA LYS A 208 -35.73 31.13 -7.80
C LYS A 208 -35.00 31.73 -6.61
N LEU A 209 -35.64 32.62 -5.87
CA LEU A 209 -35.06 33.23 -4.66
C LEU A 209 -34.75 32.16 -3.61
N ALA A 210 -35.67 31.23 -3.35
CA ALA A 210 -35.44 30.13 -2.43
C ALA A 210 -34.26 29.23 -2.85
N MET A 211 -34.12 28.94 -4.15
CA MET A 211 -32.98 28.18 -4.68
C MET A 211 -31.66 28.94 -4.54
N GLU A 212 -31.64 30.25 -4.76
CA GLU A 212 -30.44 31.09 -4.59
C GLU A 212 -30.04 31.18 -3.12
N GLU A 213 -31.00 31.38 -2.20
CA GLU A 213 -30.73 31.35 -0.76
C GLU A 213 -30.21 29.99 -0.28
N ALA A 214 -30.77 28.88 -0.78
CA ALA A 214 -30.30 27.54 -0.47
C ALA A 214 -28.86 27.33 -0.94
N LYS A 215 -28.52 27.76 -2.16
CA LYS A 215 -27.14 27.71 -2.69
C LYS A 215 -26.19 28.55 -1.85
N GLN A 216 -26.58 29.78 -1.47
CA GLN A 216 -25.77 30.63 -0.61
C GLN A 216 -25.54 29.99 0.76
N LYS A 217 -26.58 29.41 1.39
CA LYS A 217 -26.44 28.69 2.66
C LYS A 217 -25.48 27.50 2.53
N GLU A 218 -25.61 26.71 1.47
CA GLU A 218 -24.72 25.55 1.20
C GLU A 218 -23.26 26.00 0.98
N GLU A 219 -23.03 27.12 0.28
CA GLU A 219 -21.70 27.70 0.09
C GLU A 219 -21.09 28.22 1.39
N VAL A 220 -21.88 28.90 2.22
CA VAL A 220 -21.47 29.38 3.55
C VAL A 220 -21.13 28.21 4.46
N GLU A 221 -21.95 27.16 4.47
CA GLU A 221 -21.70 25.95 5.26
C GLU A 221 -20.44 25.21 4.80
N LYS A 222 -20.25 25.05 3.48
CA LYS A 222 -19.00 24.48 2.92
C LYS A 222 -17.77 25.31 3.30
N ALA A 223 -17.87 26.63 3.27
CA ALA A 223 -16.80 27.51 3.71
C ALA A 223 -16.51 27.33 5.21
N ALA A 224 -17.55 27.29 6.06
CA ALA A 224 -17.42 27.04 7.49
C ALA A 224 -16.84 25.65 7.81
N LYS A 225 -17.22 24.59 7.08
CA LYS A 225 -16.66 23.24 7.24
C LYS A 225 -15.18 23.21 6.85
N LYS A 226 -14.76 23.98 5.82
CA LYS A 226 -13.33 24.11 5.44
C LYS A 226 -12.53 24.84 6.52
N THR A 227 -13.00 25.98 7.01
CA THR A 227 -12.31 26.73 8.07
C THR A 227 -12.21 25.91 9.36
N ARG A 228 -13.27 25.19 9.76
CA ARG A 228 -13.24 24.27 10.92
C ARG A 228 -12.19 23.17 10.74
N LYS A 229 -12.04 22.60 9.53
CA LYS A 229 -11.01 21.59 9.23
C LYS A 229 -9.60 22.17 9.31
N GLU A 230 -9.40 23.39 8.82
CA GLU A 230 -8.11 24.08 8.87
C GLU A 230 -7.70 24.42 10.31
N VAL A 231 -8.64 24.92 11.12
CA VAL A 231 -8.43 25.17 12.55
C VAL A 231 -8.09 23.87 13.29
N LYS A 232 -8.87 22.80 13.10
CA LYS A 232 -8.58 21.47 13.69
C LYS A 232 -7.19 20.96 13.25
N LYS A 233 -6.74 21.23 12.02
CA LYS A 233 -5.42 20.85 11.52
C LYS A 233 -4.31 21.67 12.17
N ALA A 234 -4.49 22.99 12.31
CA ALA A 234 -3.53 23.88 12.96
C ALA A 234 -3.36 23.50 14.45
N GLU A 235 -4.46 23.26 15.17
CA GLU A 235 -4.43 22.83 16.57
C GLU A 235 -3.66 21.51 16.75
N LYS A 236 -3.90 20.53 15.88
CA LYS A 236 -3.16 19.25 15.89
C LYS A 236 -1.66 19.47 15.66
N ALA A 237 -1.29 20.34 14.72
CA ALA A 237 0.11 20.67 14.43
C ALA A 237 0.80 21.31 15.64
N GLU A 238 0.14 22.26 16.32
CA GLU A 238 0.68 22.88 17.54
C GLU A 238 0.89 21.86 18.67
N ILE A 239 -0.07 20.94 18.85
CA ILE A 239 0.03 19.88 19.86
C ILE A 239 1.22 18.95 19.54
N GLU A 240 1.41 18.60 18.27
CA GLU A 240 2.54 17.77 17.83
C GLU A 240 3.88 18.47 18.03
N GLU A 241 3.99 19.77 17.74
CA GLU A 241 5.21 20.53 17.99
C GLU A 241 5.54 20.61 19.48
N ARG A 242 4.54 20.90 20.32
CA ARG A 242 4.72 20.88 21.78
C ARG A 242 5.17 19.51 22.26
N TRP A 243 4.57 18.44 21.74
CA TRP A 243 4.94 17.06 22.06
C TRP A 243 6.38 16.73 21.65
N LYS A 244 6.82 17.14 20.45
CA LYS A 244 8.21 16.98 20.01
C LYS A 244 9.20 17.69 20.94
N LYS A 245 8.89 18.91 21.37
CA LYS A 245 9.71 19.66 22.35
C LYS A 245 9.79 18.92 23.69
N MET A 246 8.66 18.40 24.21
CA MET A 246 8.66 17.59 25.43
C MET A 246 9.47 16.30 25.31
N LEU A 247 9.41 15.62 24.17
CA LEU A 247 10.22 14.43 23.92
C LEU A 247 11.72 14.74 23.88
N ALA A 248 12.11 15.86 23.27
CA ALA A 248 13.51 16.29 23.23
C ALA A 248 14.05 16.61 24.64
N VAL A 249 13.27 17.33 25.46
CA VAL A 249 13.63 17.60 26.86
C VAL A 249 13.74 16.31 27.68
N HIS A 250 12.82 15.36 27.49
CA HIS A 250 12.89 14.07 28.17
C HIS A 250 14.09 13.24 27.72
N ALA A 251 14.43 13.25 26.42
CA ALA A 251 15.62 12.56 25.91
C ALA A 251 16.90 13.11 26.56
N ALA A 252 17.07 14.44 26.60
CA ALA A 252 18.20 15.08 27.28
C ALA A 252 18.24 14.75 28.78
N ALA A 253 17.08 14.69 29.46
CA ALA A 253 16.99 14.31 30.87
C ALA A 253 17.38 12.83 31.11
N VAL A 254 17.04 11.93 30.18
CA VAL A 254 17.45 10.52 30.25
C VAL A 254 18.95 10.38 30.03
N GLU A 255 19.53 11.08 29.05
CA GLU A 255 20.98 11.09 28.80
C GLU A 255 21.75 11.60 30.03
N ALA A 256 21.32 12.74 30.60
CA ALA A 256 21.93 13.28 31.82
C ALA A 256 21.83 12.30 33.01
N TRP A 257 20.68 11.63 33.16
CA TRP A 257 20.49 10.59 34.17
C TRP A 257 21.40 9.38 33.94
N GLU A 258 21.59 8.93 32.70
CA GLU A 258 22.49 7.82 32.37
C GLU A 258 23.94 8.15 32.70
N VAL A 259 24.40 9.37 32.39
CA VAL A 259 25.74 9.86 32.76
C VAL A 259 25.91 9.90 34.28
N GLN A 260 24.93 10.45 35.01
CA GLN A 260 24.98 10.51 36.47
C GLN A 260 24.98 9.10 37.10
N ARG A 261 24.17 8.20 36.55
CA ARG A 261 24.08 6.80 37.01
C ARG A 261 25.38 6.04 36.76
N ALA A 262 26.03 6.26 35.62
CA ALA A 262 27.33 5.68 35.30
C ALA A 262 28.39 6.16 36.31
N ARG A 263 28.46 7.47 36.56
CA ARG A 263 29.38 8.08 37.54
C ARG A 263 29.18 7.53 38.97
N LEU A 264 27.93 7.36 39.41
CA LEU A 264 27.62 6.80 40.73
C LEU A 264 27.96 5.30 40.83
N ARG A 265 27.83 4.55 39.74
CA ARG A 265 28.22 3.15 39.68
C ARG A 265 29.74 2.98 39.79
N GLU A 266 30.51 3.84 39.11
CA GLU A 266 31.98 3.88 39.23
C GLU A 266 32.43 4.23 40.65
N ALA A 267 31.69 5.08 41.36
CA ALA A 267 31.93 5.42 42.76
C ALA A 267 31.54 4.32 43.79
N GLY A 268 31.05 3.16 43.33
CA GLY A 268 30.71 2.02 44.21
C GLY A 268 29.41 2.18 45.01
N THR A 269 28.52 3.08 44.61
CA THR A 269 27.21 3.22 45.28
C THR A 269 26.33 1.98 45.11
N ARG A 270 25.57 1.62 46.16
CA ARG A 270 24.69 0.45 46.14
C ARG A 270 23.54 0.70 45.17
N ALA A 271 23.10 -0.35 44.47
CA ALA A 271 22.04 -0.29 43.44
C ALA A 271 20.73 0.38 43.89
N LYS A 272 20.39 0.32 45.19
CA LYS A 272 19.17 0.90 45.77
C LYS A 272 19.23 2.43 45.90
N ASP A 273 20.43 2.99 45.96
CA ASP A 273 20.67 4.42 46.17
C ASP A 273 20.85 5.17 44.84
N LEU A 274 20.77 4.47 43.70
CA LEU A 274 20.84 5.10 42.38
C LEU A 274 19.58 5.92 42.11
N PRO A 275 19.70 7.09 41.46
CA PRO A 275 18.54 7.90 41.11
C PRO A 275 17.57 7.12 40.23
N LYS A 276 16.26 7.31 40.43
CA LYS A 276 15.22 6.69 39.61
C LYS A 276 15.24 7.28 38.20
N LYS A 277 14.95 6.43 37.21
CA LYS A 277 14.86 6.88 35.80
C LYS A 277 13.76 7.94 35.65
N PRO A 278 14.00 9.04 34.91
CA PRO A 278 12.97 10.01 34.58
C PRO A 278 11.73 9.33 34.01
N ARG A 279 10.54 9.77 34.43
CA ARG A 279 9.27 9.27 33.90
C ARG A 279 8.98 9.93 32.55
N ARG A 280 8.56 9.12 31.57
CA ARG A 280 8.16 9.61 30.25
C ARG A 280 6.97 10.56 30.39
N PRO A 281 7.01 11.78 29.81
CA PRO A 281 5.84 12.66 29.81
C PRO A 281 4.70 11.99 29.06
N LEU A 282 3.45 12.25 29.46
CA LEU A 282 2.27 11.80 28.74
C LEU A 282 1.96 12.78 27.59
N LYS A 283 1.47 12.27 26.47
CA LYS A 283 1.06 13.12 25.35
C LYS A 283 -0.07 14.05 25.81
N PRO A 284 0.03 15.38 25.59
CA PRO A 284 -1.06 16.29 25.88
C PRO A 284 -2.30 15.84 25.12
N LYS A 285 -3.41 15.66 25.83
CA LYS A 285 -4.70 15.45 25.18
C LYS A 285 -5.10 16.78 24.53
N PRO A 286 -5.66 16.77 23.31
CA PRO A 286 -6.35 17.96 22.80
C PRO A 286 -7.36 18.38 23.86
N LYS A 287 -7.51 19.69 24.09
CA LYS A 287 -8.63 20.17 24.90
C LYS A 287 -9.89 19.59 24.27
N PRO A 288 -10.80 18.97 25.05
CA PRO A 288 -12.11 18.65 24.50
C PRO A 288 -12.66 19.98 23.99
N ALA A 289 -12.80 20.11 22.68
CA ALA A 289 -13.59 21.20 22.14
C ALA A 289 -14.96 21.02 22.78
N ASP A 290 -15.48 22.07 23.42
CA ASP A 290 -16.81 22.02 24.03
C ASP A 290 -17.77 21.34 23.06
N ASP A 291 -18.48 20.37 23.62
CA ASP A 291 -19.15 19.23 23.01
C ASP A 291 -20.18 19.64 21.93
N VAL A 292 -19.71 20.12 20.77
CA VAL A 292 -20.49 20.10 19.55
C VAL A 292 -20.32 18.71 18.98
N SER A 293 -21.09 17.78 19.57
CA SER A 293 -21.46 16.46 19.06
C SER A 293 -21.01 16.27 17.61
N ASP A 294 -19.82 15.71 17.43
CA ASP A 294 -19.29 15.23 16.14
C ASP A 294 -19.91 13.83 15.85
N ASP A 295 -21.15 13.62 16.29
CA ASP A 295 -21.96 12.42 16.08
C ASP A 295 -22.94 12.73 14.93
N ASP A 296 -22.41 12.90 13.71
CA ASP A 296 -23.13 12.75 12.43
C ASP A 296 -22.25 13.06 11.19
N ASP A 297 -21.07 12.42 11.10
CA ASP A 297 -20.40 12.23 9.80
C ASP A 297 -20.34 10.72 9.47
N ASN A 298 -21.29 9.92 10.00
CA ASN A 298 -21.72 8.68 9.35
C ASN A 298 -22.87 9.05 8.41
N GLU A 299 -22.52 9.74 7.31
CA GLU A 299 -23.43 10.12 6.24
C GLU A 299 -23.99 8.84 5.62
N SER A 300 -25.11 8.42 6.24
CA SER A 300 -26.15 7.57 5.70
C SER A 300 -26.32 7.90 4.23
N GLY A 301 -26.29 6.85 3.40
CA GLY A 301 -26.77 6.95 2.04
C GLY A 301 -28.14 7.62 2.06
N SER A 302 -28.21 8.79 1.45
CA SER A 302 -29.47 9.40 1.06
C SER A 302 -30.00 8.54 -0.11
N ASP A 303 -30.58 7.40 0.23
CA ASP A 303 -31.61 6.76 -0.59
C ASP A 303 -32.83 7.68 -0.51
N GLU A 304 -32.89 8.66 -1.41
CA GLU A 304 -34.16 9.22 -1.84
C GLU A 304 -34.79 8.20 -2.79
N GLU A 305 -35.56 7.26 -2.21
CA GLU A 305 -36.59 6.54 -2.96
C GLU A 305 -37.77 7.50 -3.24
N GLU A 306 -37.86 8.01 -4.46
CA GLU A 306 -39.13 8.37 -5.15
C GLU A 306 -39.13 7.86 -6.59
#